data_AF-A0A2W4NLN4-F1
#
_entry.id   AF-A0A2W4NLN4-F1
#
_cell.length_a   1.000
_cell.length_b   1.000
_cell.length_c   1.000
_cell.angle_alpha   90.00
_cell.angle_beta   90.00
_cell.angle_gamma   90.00
#
_symmetry.space_group_name_H-M   'P 1'
#
loop_
_entity.id
_entity.type
_entity.pdbx_description
1 polymer ?
#
loop_
_entity_poly.entity_id
_entity_poly.type
_entity_poly.pdbx_seq_one_letter_code
_entity_poly.pdbx_strand_id
1 'polypeptide(L)'
;MYTSAPHHAGKTVTVRSLAWDAETPFDTDIQLQVRAAALKEELENAPWSGPQGPNSYFTASGTNLEADVKGEWIQVRVELISPNGANSPIVNSISMYYE
;
A
#
# COMPACT_ATOMS: atom_id res chain seq x y z
N MET A 1 11.91 -2.16 3.57
CA MET A 1 10.82 -1.97 2.59
C MET A 1 10.44 -3.32 2.02
N TYR A 2 9.15 -3.63 1.98
CA TYR A 2 8.58 -4.83 1.36
C TYR A 2 7.62 -4.42 0.24
N THR A 3 7.63 -5.14 -0.88
CA THR A 3 6.69 -4.94 -1.99
C THR A 3 5.99 -6.26 -2.27
N SER A 4 4.65 -6.24 -2.36
CA SER A 4 3.87 -7.43 -2.66
C SER A 4 4.16 -7.95 -4.07
N ALA A 5 3.91 -9.23 -4.31
CA ALA A 5 3.77 -9.72 -5.67
C ALA A 5 2.66 -8.94 -6.41
N PRO A 6 2.79 -8.73 -7.74
CA PRO A 6 1.69 -8.23 -8.55
C PRO A 6 0.45 -9.09 -8.39
N HIS A 7 -0.67 -8.45 -8.06
CA HIS A 7 -1.97 -9.10 -7.95
C HIS A 7 -2.82 -8.74 -9.17
N HIS A 8 -3.43 -9.75 -9.80
CA HIS A 8 -4.35 -9.58 -10.91
C HIS A 8 -5.79 -9.59 -10.41
N ALA A 9 -6.50 -8.47 -10.55
CA ALA A 9 -7.88 -8.32 -10.08
C ALA A 9 -8.92 -8.99 -11.02
N GLY A 10 -8.51 -9.43 -12.22
CA GLY A 10 -9.38 -10.08 -13.21
C GLY A 10 -10.29 -9.14 -14.00
N LYS A 11 -10.30 -7.86 -13.62
CA LYS A 11 -10.94 -6.74 -14.31
C LYS A 11 -10.23 -5.47 -13.85
N THR A 12 -10.42 -4.38 -14.60
CA THR A 12 -10.01 -3.06 -14.12
C THR A 12 -10.83 -2.68 -12.88
N VAL A 13 -10.13 -2.36 -11.79
CA VAL A 13 -10.74 -1.91 -10.53
C VAL A 13 -10.16 -0.57 -10.12
N THR A 14 -10.91 0.16 -9.29
CA THR A 14 -10.42 1.38 -8.62
C THR A 14 -10.17 1.07 -7.15
N VAL A 15 -8.95 1.32 -6.68
CA VAL A 15 -8.56 1.11 -5.28
C VAL A 15 -9.20 2.19 -4.41
N ARG A 16 -9.78 1.80 -3.26
CA ARG A 16 -10.51 2.69 -2.35
C ARG A 16 -9.86 2.87 -1.00
N SER A 17 -9.30 1.82 -0.43
CA SER A 17 -8.59 1.91 0.85
C SER A 17 -7.70 0.70 1.08
N LEU A 18 -6.72 0.89 1.98
CA LEU A 18 -5.91 -0.19 2.53
C LEU A 18 -6.22 -0.29 4.03
N ALA A 19 -6.45 -1.50 4.51
CA ALA A 19 -6.49 -1.81 5.93
C ALA A 19 -5.41 -2.85 6.23
N TRP A 20 -4.80 -2.75 7.39
CA TRP A 20 -3.81 -3.71 7.85
C TRP A 20 -3.94 -3.97 9.34
N ASP A 21 -3.51 -5.17 9.72
CA ASP A 21 -3.31 -5.58 11.11
C ASP A 21 -1.80 -5.62 11.38
N ALA A 22 -1.37 -4.89 12.40
CA ALA A 22 0.04 -4.71 12.70
C ALA A 22 0.30 -4.36 14.17
N GLU A 23 1.50 -4.69 14.62
CA GLU A 23 2.05 -4.31 15.91
C GLU A 23 3.10 -3.21 15.70
N THR A 24 2.85 -2.04 16.30
CA THR A 24 3.76 -0.89 16.29
C THR A 24 4.29 -0.61 17.71
N PRO A 25 5.34 -1.32 18.16
CA PRO A 25 5.99 -1.03 19.44
C PRO A 25 6.53 0.41 19.51
N PHE A 26 6.88 0.86 20.72
CA PHE A 26 7.23 2.26 21.01
C PHE A 26 8.17 2.87 19.96
N ASP A 27 7.74 4.03 19.44
CA ASP A 27 8.45 4.84 18.44
C ASP A 27 8.68 4.15 17.08
N THR A 28 7.90 3.11 16.76
CA THR A 28 7.86 2.51 15.41
C THR A 28 6.62 2.93 14.64
N ASP A 29 6.72 2.91 13.31
CA ASP A 29 5.63 3.32 12.43
C ASP A 29 5.59 2.44 11.17
N ILE A 30 4.45 2.47 10.48
CA ILE A 30 4.19 1.72 9.26
C ILE A 30 3.61 2.68 8.22
N GLN A 31 4.21 2.66 7.03
CA GLN A 31 3.72 3.44 5.90
C GLN A 31 3.43 2.54 4.72
N LEU A 32 2.24 2.66 4.14
CA LEU A 32 1.84 1.89 2.97
C LEU A 32 1.64 2.80 1.77
N GLN A 33 1.84 2.24 0.58
CA GLN A 33 1.45 2.83 -0.69
C GLN A 33 0.92 1.75 -1.63
N VAL A 34 0.08 2.18 -2.56
CA VAL A 34 -0.48 1.32 -3.60
C VAL A 34 -0.16 1.88 -4.98
N ARG A 35 -0.03 1.00 -5.96
CA ARG A 35 -0.01 1.36 -7.38
C ARG A 35 -0.87 0.37 -8.15
N ALA A 36 -1.41 0.84 -9.27
CA ALA A 36 -2.16 -0.01 -10.20
C ALA A 36 -1.78 0.34 -11.65
N ALA A 37 -1.95 -0.63 -12.55
CA ALA A 37 -1.72 -0.48 -13.97
C ALA A 37 -2.63 -1.40 -14.79
N ALA A 38 -2.76 -1.16 -16.09
CA ALA A 38 -3.56 -2.01 -16.97
C ALA A 38 -2.84 -3.33 -17.28
N LEU A 39 -1.51 -3.28 -17.46
CA LEU A 39 -0.66 -4.45 -17.69
C LEU A 39 0.31 -4.68 -16.53
N LYS A 40 0.78 -5.92 -16.39
CA LYS A 40 1.71 -6.31 -15.31
C LYS A 40 3.02 -5.55 -15.42
N GLU A 41 3.52 -5.40 -16.63
CA GLU A 41 4.80 -4.77 -16.97
C GLU A 41 4.76 -3.25 -16.71
N GLU A 42 3.57 -2.65 -16.85
CA GLU A 42 3.37 -1.22 -16.59
C GLU A 42 3.45 -0.85 -15.11
N LEU A 43 3.29 -1.83 -14.20
CA LEU A 43 3.45 -1.59 -12.77
C LEU A 43 4.82 -0.99 -12.45
N GLU A 44 5.89 -1.39 -13.14
CA GLU A 44 7.25 -0.90 -12.90
C GLU A 44 7.35 0.62 -13.00
N ASN A 45 6.55 1.24 -13.89
CA ASN A 45 6.52 2.68 -14.12
C ASN A 45 5.33 3.39 -13.47
N ALA A 46 4.35 2.65 -12.95
CA ALA A 46 3.18 3.23 -12.31
C ALA A 46 3.54 3.91 -10.97
N PRO A 47 3.00 5.12 -10.70
CA PRO A 47 3.33 5.87 -9.50
C PRO A 47 2.76 5.20 -8.24
N TRP A 48 3.58 5.16 -7.20
CA TRP A 48 3.13 4.80 -5.86
C TRP A 48 2.29 5.94 -5.27
N SER A 49 1.11 5.61 -4.76
CA SER A 49 0.15 6.57 -4.24
C SER A 49 -0.31 6.19 -2.83
N GLY A 50 -0.60 7.23 -2.05
CA GLY A 50 -1.31 7.17 -0.78
C GLY A 50 -2.56 8.05 -0.84
N PRO A 51 -3.22 8.32 0.30
CA PRO A 51 -4.48 9.05 0.38
C PRO A 51 -4.49 10.40 -0.35
N GLN A 52 -3.34 11.08 -0.41
CA GLN A 52 -3.18 12.41 -1.01
C GLN A 52 -2.64 12.37 -2.44
N GLY A 53 -2.56 11.19 -3.07
CA GLY A 53 -2.03 11.02 -4.43
C GLY A 53 -0.59 10.50 -4.50
N PRO A 54 0.07 10.69 -5.65
CA PRO A 54 1.41 10.17 -5.89
C PRO A 54 2.42 10.60 -4.82
N ASN A 55 3.29 9.67 -4.41
CA ASN A 55 4.32 9.84 -3.38
C ASN A 55 3.80 10.17 -1.96
N SER A 56 2.49 10.18 -1.72
CA SER A 56 1.93 10.24 -0.36
C SER A 56 1.80 8.83 0.24
N TYR A 57 1.65 8.72 1.56
CA TYR A 57 1.63 7.43 2.28
C TYR A 57 0.34 7.26 3.08
N PHE A 58 -0.13 6.03 3.16
CA PHE A 58 -1.09 5.63 4.18
C PHE A 58 -0.33 5.48 5.51
N THR A 59 -0.67 6.30 6.50
CA THR A 59 -0.15 6.23 7.88
C THR A 59 -1.19 5.71 8.87
N ALA A 60 -2.44 5.54 8.44
CA ALA A 60 -3.52 5.01 9.26
C ALA A 60 -4.34 3.96 8.48
N SER A 61 -4.57 2.82 9.12
CA SER A 61 -5.34 1.69 8.58
C SER A 61 -6.78 2.09 8.32
N GLY A 62 -7.31 1.73 7.15
CA GLY A 62 -8.68 2.05 6.74
C GLY A 62 -8.88 3.46 6.18
N THR A 63 -7.80 4.25 6.02
CA THR A 63 -7.90 5.57 5.39
C THR A 63 -8.34 5.45 3.94
N ASN A 64 -9.26 6.32 3.51
CA ASN A 64 -9.71 6.37 2.12
C ASN A 64 -8.62 6.92 1.19
N LEU A 65 -8.61 6.37 -0.02
CA LEU A 65 -7.78 6.81 -1.13
C LEU A 65 -8.59 7.77 -2.00
N GLU A 66 -8.29 9.06 -1.92
CA GLU A 66 -8.94 10.08 -2.74
C GLU A 66 -8.36 10.10 -4.17
N ALA A 67 -7.16 9.55 -4.36
CA ALA A 67 -6.52 9.45 -5.65
C ALA A 67 -7.17 8.36 -6.53
N ASP A 68 -7.34 8.65 -7.82
CA ASP A 68 -7.86 7.68 -8.78
C ASP A 68 -6.79 6.65 -9.19
N VAL A 69 -6.53 5.69 -8.31
CA VAL A 69 -5.61 4.58 -8.58
C VAL A 69 -6.40 3.42 -9.16
N LYS A 70 -6.28 3.24 -10.47
CA LYS A 70 -7.06 2.30 -11.26
C LYS A 70 -6.19 1.39 -12.10
N GLY A 71 -6.56 0.12 -12.16
CA GLY A 71 -5.85 -0.87 -12.98
C GLY A 71 -6.39 -2.28 -12.78
N GLU A 72 -5.93 -3.20 -13.62
CA GLU A 72 -6.20 -4.63 -13.48
C GLU A 72 -5.10 -5.33 -12.69
N TRP A 73 -3.88 -4.79 -12.73
CA TRP A 73 -2.75 -5.21 -11.93
C TRP A 73 -2.50 -4.24 -10.79
N ILE A 74 -2.28 -4.77 -9.58
CA ILE A 74 -2.15 -3.96 -8.37
C ILE A 74 -0.96 -4.45 -7.54
N GLN A 75 -0.26 -3.53 -6.90
CA GLN A 75 0.76 -3.82 -5.90
C GLN A 75 0.67 -2.88 -4.72
N VAL A 76 1.07 -3.39 -3.56
CA VAL A 76 1.23 -2.62 -2.33
C VAL A 76 2.70 -2.68 -1.92
N ARG A 77 3.22 -1.58 -1.40
CA ARG A 77 4.50 -1.56 -0.69
C ARG A 77 4.32 -1.09 0.74
N VAL A 78 5.20 -1.58 1.59
CA VAL A 78 5.20 -1.38 3.03
C VAL A 78 6.58 -0.93 3.47
N GLU A 79 6.62 0.18 4.19
CA GLU A 79 7.80 0.66 4.89
C GLU A 79 7.59 0.45 6.39
N LEU A 80 8.55 -0.24 7.01
CA LEU A 80 8.61 -0.52 8.44
C LEU A 80 9.65 0.44 9.02
N ILE A 81 9.22 1.35 9.88
CA ILE A 81 10.04 2.44 10.41
C ILE A 81 10.44 2.10 11.85
N SER A 82 11.75 2.07 12.08
CA SER A 82 12.38 1.77 13.37
C SER A 82 13.54 2.74 13.61
N PRO A 83 13.34 3.84 14.35
CA PRO A 83 14.36 4.89 14.51
C PRO A 83 15.66 4.39 15.14
N ASN A 84 15.57 3.48 16.12
CA ASN A 84 16.70 3.04 16.94
C ASN A 84 17.04 1.56 16.80
N GLY A 85 16.40 0.82 15.89
CA GLY A 85 16.62 -0.61 15.65
C GLY A 85 16.29 -1.57 16.81
N ALA A 86 15.99 -1.05 18.00
CA ALA A 86 15.67 -1.84 19.19
C ALA A 86 14.24 -2.42 19.18
N ASN A 87 13.35 -1.83 18.38
CA ASN A 87 11.98 -2.26 18.17
C ASN A 87 11.72 -2.36 16.67
N SER A 88 10.95 -3.35 16.22
CA SER A 88 10.53 -3.47 14.83
C SER A 88 9.02 -3.65 14.76
N PRO A 89 8.34 -2.87 13.90
CA PRO A 89 6.93 -3.10 13.68
C PRO A 89 6.72 -4.39 12.88
N ILE A 90 5.62 -5.08 13.15
CA ILE A 90 5.25 -6.33 12.51
C ILE A 90 3.92 -6.11 11.79
N VAL A 91 3.83 -6.49 10.52
CA VAL A 91 2.57 -6.48 9.76
C VAL A 91 2.11 -7.93 9.60
N ASN A 92 0.95 -8.25 10.17
CA ASN A 92 0.37 -9.59 10.12
C ASN A 92 -0.43 -9.80 8.83
N SER A 93 -1.20 -8.80 8.43
CA SER A 93 -2.02 -8.87 7.21
C SER A 93 -2.30 -7.50 6.62
N ILE A 94 -2.52 -7.47 5.30
CA ILE A 94 -2.96 -6.28 4.55
C ILE A 94 -4.17 -6.70 3.73
N SER A 95 -5.24 -5.94 3.86
CA SER A 95 -6.48 -6.06 3.09
C SER A 95 -6.65 -4.81 2.23
N MET A 96 -7.03 -5.01 0.97
CA MET A 96 -7.28 -3.93 0.02
C MET A 96 -8.74 -3.95 -0.40
N TYR A 97 -9.38 -2.79 -0.38
CA TYR A 97 -10.75 -2.61 -0.81
C TYR A 97 -10.76 -1.87 -2.15
N TYR A 98 -11.52 -2.38 -3.11
CA TYR A 98 -11.62 -1.88 -4.47
C TYR A 98 -13.01 -2.11 -5.04
N GLU A 99 -13.35 -1.41 -6.13
CA GLU A 99 -14.61 -1.54 -6.88
C GLU A 99 -14.38 -1.87 -8.36
#